data_AF-A0AAN8QKB6-F1
#
_entry.id   AF-A0AAN8QKB6-F1
#
_cell.length_a   1.000
_cell.length_b   1.000
_cell.length_c   1.000
_cell.angle_alpha   90.00
_cell.angle_beta   90.00
_cell.angle_gamma   90.00
#
_symmetry.space_group_name_H-M   'P 1'
#
loop_
_entity.id
_entity.type
_entity.pdbx_description
1 polymer ?
#
loop_
_entity_poly.entity_id
_entity_poly.type
_entity_poly.pdbx_seq_one_letter_code
_entity_poly.pdbx_strand_id
1 'polypeptide(L)' 'MLKECMLSNNMASVEEIKEIDVEIRKVIADAAQFAMSDPEPPLDGLCNHIFANEPPIEVCGTNPWVKLKSVS' A
#
# COMPACT_ATOMS: atom_id res chain seq x y z
N MET A 1 18.97 -19.99 10.10
CA MET A 1 19.46 -18.97 9.15
C MET A 1 19.31 -19.53 7.75
N LEU A 2 18.27 -19.15 7.00
CA LEU A 2 17.97 -19.73 5.68
C LEU A 2 19.14 -19.59 4.69
N LYS A 3 19.79 -18.42 4.69
CA LYS A 3 20.97 -18.13 3.88
C LYS A 3 22.12 -19.13 4.10
N GLU A 4 22.45 -19.45 5.35
CA GLU A 4 23.51 -20.40 5.69
C GLU A 4 23.13 -21.84 5.30
N CYS A 5 21.86 -22.21 5.43
CA CYS A 5 21.36 -23.51 4.97
C CYS A 5 21.45 -23.67 3.45
N MET A 6 21.15 -22.63 2.68
CA MET A 6 21.22 -22.68 1.21
C MET A 6 22.67 -22.76 0.71
N LEU A 7 23.59 -22.02 1.33
CA LEU A 7 25.01 -22.04 0.99
C LEU A 7 25.69 -23.36 1.37
N SER A 8 25.39 -23.91 2.55
CA SER A 8 25.96 -25.20 3.01
C SER A 8 25.48 -26.41 2.21
N ASN A 9 24.28 -26.33 1.62
CA ASN A 9 23.73 -27.39 0.76
C ASN A 9 23.95 -27.14 -0.74
N ASN A 10 24.79 -26.16 -1.13
CA ASN A 10 25.08 -25.80 -2.52
C ASN A 10 23.82 -25.53 -3.37
N MET A 11 22.78 -24.97 -2.75
CA MET A 11 21.48 -24.69 -3.38
C MET A 11 21.42 -23.31 -4.06
N ALA A 12 22.31 -22.42 -3.67
CA ALA A 12 22.49 -21.08 -4.25
C ALA A 12 23.92 -20.62 -3.98
N SER A 13 24.43 -19.75 -4.84
CA SER A 13 25.70 -19.06 -4.67
C SER A 13 25.56 -17.80 -3.80
N VAL A 14 26.68 -17.28 -3.31
CA VAL A 14 26.68 -16.02 -2.56
C VAL A 14 26.32 -14.85 -3.48
N GLU A 15 26.69 -14.95 -4.76
CA GLU A 15 26.46 -13.98 -5.82
C GLU A 15 24.97 -13.88 -6.15
N GLU A 16 24.26 -14.99 -6.36
CA GLU A 16 22.81 -15.00 -6.61
C GLU A 16 22.02 -14.39 -5.44
N ILE A 17 22.41 -14.70 -4.20
CA ILE A 17 21.76 -14.11 -3.01
C ILE A 17 21.99 -12.60 -2.96
N LYS A 18 23.18 -12.12 -3.34
CA LYS A 18 23.47 -10.68 -3.40
C LYS A 18 22.69 -9.98 -4.51
N GLU A 19 22.52 -10.62 -5.66
CA GLU A 19 21.70 -10.08 -6.76
C GLU A 19 20.25 -9.91 -6.32
N ILE A 20 19.68 -10.91 -5.64
CA ILE A 20 18.35 -10.83 -5.02
C ILE A 20 18.28 -9.67 -4.01
N ASP A 21 19.30 -9.51 -3.14
CA ASP A 21 19.34 -8.40 -2.18
C ASP A 21 19.40 -7.01 -2.87
N VAL A 22 20.02 -6.92 -4.06
CA VAL A 22 20.04 -5.69 -4.87
C VAL A 22 18.67 -5.43 -5.49
N GLU A 23 18.03 -6.46 -6.05
CA GLU A 23 16.70 -6.34 -6.65
C GLU A 23 15.63 -5.97 -5.62
N ILE A 24 15.65 -6.60 -4.44
CA ILE A 24 14.75 -6.25 -3.33
C ILE A 24 14.90 -4.79 -2.95
N ARG A 25 16.14 -4.28 -2.84
CA ARG A 25 16.38 -2.87 -2.51
C ARG A 25 15.82 -1.94 -3.58
N LYS A 26 15.95 -2.30 -4.84
CA LYS A 26 15.36 -1.53 -5.95
C LYS A 26 13.84 -1.50 -5.85
N VAL A 27 13.19 -2.66 -5.66
CA VAL A 27 11.73 -2.75 -5.50
C VAL A 27 11.24 -1.91 -4.33
N ILE A 28 11.93 -1.96 -3.19
CA ILE A 28 11.58 -1.14 -2.02
C ILE A 28 11.74 0.35 -2.32
N ALA A 29 12.82 0.75 -2.98
CA ALA A 29 13.05 2.15 -3.34
C ALA A 29 11.97 2.67 -4.31
N ASP A 30 11.63 1.88 -5.33
CA ASP A 30 10.59 2.22 -6.30
C ASP A 30 9.21 2.31 -5.63
N ALA A 31 8.89 1.37 -4.73
CA ALA A 31 7.64 1.37 -3.97
C ALA A 31 7.55 2.56 -3.00
N ALA A 32 8.67 2.91 -2.33
CA ALA A 32 8.73 4.08 -1.46
C ALA A 32 8.56 5.37 -2.26
N GLN A 33 9.19 5.48 -3.43
CA GLN A 33 9.02 6.63 -4.31
C GLN A 33 7.58 6.75 -4.78
N PHE A 34 6.95 5.65 -5.17
CA PHE A 34 5.54 5.60 -5.52
C PHE A 34 4.68 6.12 -4.36
N ALA A 35 4.85 5.57 -3.15
CA ALA A 35 4.09 5.98 -1.97
C ALA A 35 4.30 7.46 -1.57
N MET A 36 5.46 8.04 -1.85
CA MET A 36 5.72 9.48 -1.62
C MET A 36 5.12 10.38 -2.71
N SER A 37 5.01 9.89 -3.95
CA SER A 37 4.46 10.65 -5.08
C SER A 37 2.97 10.46 -5.29
N ASP A 38 2.38 9.42 -4.68
CA ASP A 38 0.96 9.10 -4.82
C ASP A 38 0.12 10.25 -4.22
N PRO A 39 -0.79 10.86 -5.01
CA PRO A 39 -1.60 11.96 -4.53
C PRO A 39 -2.53 11.51 -3.41
N GLU A 40 -2.82 12.44 -2.49
CA GLU A 40 -3.80 12.18 -1.43
C GLU A 40 -5.18 11.83 -2.01
N PRO A 41 -5.95 10.97 -1.33
CA PRO A 41 -7.30 10.63 -1.76
C PRO A 41 -8.19 11.86 -1.94
N PRO A 42 -9.07 11.88 -2.95
CA PRO A 42 -9.95 13.02 -3.19
C PRO A 42 -10.93 13.21 -2.03
N LEU A 43 -11.20 14.47 -1.69
CA LEU A 43 -12.09 14.83 -0.57
C LEU A 43 -13.52 14.29 -0.75
N ASP A 44 -13.97 14.10 -1.99
CA ASP A 44 -15.29 13.55 -2.31
C ASP A 44 -15.47 12.11 -1.79
N GLY A 45 -14.38 11.36 -1.62
CA GLY A 45 -14.38 10.00 -1.08
C GLY A 45 -14.21 9.93 0.43
N LEU A 46 -14.14 11.07 1.14
CA LEU A 46 -13.84 11.14 2.57
C LEU A 46 -14.77 10.26 3.43
N CYS A 47 -16.05 10.20 3.07
CA CYS A 47 -17.06 9.47 3.82
C CYS A 47 -17.41 8.11 3.20
N ASN A 48 -16.63 7.60 2.24
CA ASN A 48 -16.91 6.28 1.68
C ASN A 48 -16.66 5.16 2.71
N HIS A 49 -17.33 4.03 2.50
CA HIS A 49 -17.18 2.80 3.27
C HIS A 49 -17.56 2.91 4.76
N ILE A 50 -18.52 3.80 5.10
CA ILE A 50 -19.10 3.88 6.46
C ILE A 50 -19.96 2.64 6.75
N PHE A 51 -20.81 2.27 5.80
CA PHE A 51 -21.62 1.05 5.86
C PHE A 51 -21.32 0.20 4.63
N ALA A 52 -21.30 -1.12 4.81
CA ALA A 52 -21.10 -2.08 3.73
C ALA A 52 -22.44 -2.53 3.16
N ASN A 53 -22.54 -2.64 1.83
CA ASN A 53 -23.74 -3.09 1.09
C ASN A 53 -25.00 -2.23 1.33
N GLU A 54 -24.82 -0.94 1.61
CA GLU A 54 -25.93 -0.01 1.81
C GLU A 54 -26.04 0.99 0.65
N PRO A 55 -27.24 1.53 0.38
CA PRO A 55 -27.39 2.59 -0.61
C PRO A 55 -26.63 3.86 -0.17
N PRO A 56 -26.20 4.71 -1.10
CA PRO A 56 -25.48 5.93 -0.75
C PRO A 56 -26.26 6.83 0.23
N ILE A 57 -25.58 7.30 1.27
CA ILE A 57 -26.15 8.19 2.29
C ILE A 57 -25.47 9.56 2.30
N GLU A 58 -26.21 10.59 2.71
CA GLU A 58 -25.64 11.92 2.98
C GLU A 58 -25.13 11.98 4.43
N VAL A 59 -23.91 12.47 4.61
CA VAL A 59 -23.24 12.62 5.90
C VAL A 59 -23.04 14.11 6.19
N CYS A 60 -23.35 14.53 7.42
CA CYS A 60 -23.10 15.90 7.87
C CYS A 60 -21.60 16.16 8.01
N GLY A 61 -21.11 17.21 7.37
CA GLY A 61 -19.74 17.70 7.52
C GLY A 61 -19.58 18.60 8.74
N THR A 62 -18.67 19.57 8.64
CA THR A 62 -18.31 20.49 9.74
C THR A 62 -19.43 21.48 10.11
N ASN A 63 -20.44 21.62 9.26
CA ASN A 63 -21.63 22.42 9.53
C ASN A 63 -22.85 21.81 8.81
N PRO A 64 -24.09 22.22 9.18
CA PRO A 64 -25.32 21.63 8.62
C PRO A 64 -25.50 21.82 7.10
N TRP A 65 -24.76 22.74 6.48
CA TRP A 65 -24.83 23.02 5.05
C TRP A 65 -23.78 22.27 4.23
N VAL A 66 -22.76 21.71 4.88
CA VAL A 66 -21.76 20.85 4.23
C VAL A 66 -22.27 19.42 4.25
N LYS A 67 -22.64 18.91 3.08
CA LYS A 67 -23.09 17.55 2.88
C LYS A 67 -22.03 16.75 2.15
N LEU A 68 -21.60 15.65 2.75
CA LEU A 68 -20.68 14.69 2.16
C LEU A 68 -21.45 13.45 1.70
N LYS A 69 -20.97 12.74 0.69
CA LYS A 69 -21.58 11.48 0.23
C LYS A 69 -20.79 10.30 0.76
N SER A 70 -21.51 9.30 1.23
CA SER A 70 -20.95 8.00 1.58
C SER A 70 -21.45 6.96 0.60
N VAL A 71 -20.52 6.25 -0.03
CA VAL A 71 -20.81 5.07 -0.86
C VAL A 71 -20.11 3.86 -0.25
N SER A 72 -20.81 2.74 -0.18
CA SER A 72 -20.31 1.44 0.29
C SER A 72 -19.24 0.84 -0.60
#